data_AF-A0A1F8XBF0-F1
#
_entry.id   AF-A0A1F8XBF0-F1
#
_cell.length_a   1.000
_cell.length_b   1.000
_cell.length_c   1.000
_cell.angle_alpha   90.00
_cell.angle_beta   90.00
_cell.angle_gamma   90.00
#
_symmetry.space_group_name_H-M   'P 1'
#
loop_
_entity.id
_entity.type
_entity.pdbx_description
1 polymer ?
#
loop_
_entity_poly.entity_id
_entity_poly.type
_entity_poly.pdbx_seq_one_letter_code
_entity_poly.pdbx_strand_id
1 'polypeptide(L)'
;MGIRTPDLLSKIDIPRQKLYYLEQKGFIKPQKILIGDKEFREYSDEDVKKVEFIWKYLKKGFKYKIAFEKAMEEIEHPQLNLTKTEKPA
;
A
#
# COMPACT_ATOMS: atom_id res chain seq x y z
N MET A 1 -8.86 -5.88 -11.27
CA MET A 1 -7.83 -6.52 -12.13
C MET A 1 -6.55 -6.51 -11.32
N GLY A 2 -5.92 -7.64 -11.10
CA GLY A 2 -4.73 -7.66 -10.25
C GLY A 2 -3.48 -7.14 -10.97
N ILE A 3 -2.58 -6.52 -10.21
CA ILE A 3 -1.31 -5.96 -10.69
C ILE A 3 -0.16 -6.84 -10.19
N ARG A 4 0.85 -7.10 -11.02
CA ARG A 4 2.04 -7.89 -10.61
C ARG A 4 3.06 -7.02 -9.87
N THR A 5 3.93 -7.64 -9.07
CA THR A 5 5.00 -6.92 -8.33
C THR A 5 5.78 -5.88 -9.16
N PRO A 6 6.34 -6.18 -10.36
CA PRO A 6 7.10 -5.18 -11.12
C PRO A 6 6.25 -3.99 -11.56
N ASP A 7 4.99 -4.24 -11.90
CA ASP A 7 4.05 -3.21 -12.37
C ASP A 7 3.62 -2.32 -11.20
N LEU A 8 3.39 -2.91 -10.02
CA LEU A 8 3.13 -2.19 -8.77
C LEU A 8 4.30 -1.28 -8.37
N LEU A 9 5.53 -1.79 -8.47
CA LEU A 9 6.76 -1.02 -8.18
C LEU A 9 6.88 0.18 -9.14
N SER A 10 6.62 -0.04 -10.43
CA SER A 10 6.66 1.03 -11.44
C SER A 10 5.54 2.06 -11.27
N LYS A 11 4.36 1.63 -10.82
CA LYS A 11 3.19 2.50 -10.64
C LYS A 11 3.33 3.43 -9.44
N ILE A 12 3.82 2.91 -8.31
CA ILE A 12 3.86 3.65 -7.04
C ILE A 12 5.23 4.30 -6.79
N ASP A 13 6.25 3.93 -7.55
CA ASP A 13 7.64 4.38 -7.34
C ASP A 13 8.09 4.11 -5.90
N ILE A 14 7.78 2.90 -5.41
CA ILE A 14 8.16 2.43 -4.09
C ILE A 14 9.37 1.50 -4.22
N PRO A 15 10.42 1.66 -3.38
CA PRO A 15 11.55 0.74 -3.42
C PRO A 15 11.14 -0.66 -2.99
N ARG A 16 11.66 -1.66 -3.70
CA ARG A 16 11.34 -3.09 -3.52
C ARG A 16 11.47 -3.57 -2.07
N GLN A 17 12.47 -3.07 -1.33
CA GLN A 17 12.64 -3.38 0.09
C GLN A 17 11.44 -2.93 0.96
N LYS A 18 10.88 -1.75 0.68
CA LYS A 18 9.72 -1.23 1.42
C LYS A 18 8.48 -2.07 1.11
N LEU A 19 8.27 -2.42 -0.16
CA LEU A 19 7.16 -3.29 -0.55
C LEU A 19 7.22 -4.64 0.18
N TYR A 20 8.39 -5.30 0.21
CA TYR A 20 8.55 -6.55 0.94
C TYR A 20 8.34 -6.40 2.44
N TYR A 21 8.74 -5.27 3.02
CA TYR A 21 8.47 -4.99 4.43
C TYR A 21 6.97 -4.88 4.71
N LEU A 22 6.20 -4.27 3.79
CA LEU A 22 4.74 -4.19 3.91
C LEU A 22 4.09 -5.58 3.83
N GLU A 23 4.58 -6.42 2.93
CA GLU A 23 4.17 -7.83 2.79
C GLU A 23 4.49 -8.64 4.05
N GLN A 24 5.72 -8.54 4.57
CA GLN A 24 6.16 -9.23 5.79
C GLN A 24 5.37 -8.82 7.03
N LYS A 25 4.98 -7.55 7.12
CA LYS A 25 4.14 -7.05 8.21
C LYS A 25 2.67 -7.38 8.04
N GLY A 26 2.26 -7.92 6.89
CA GLY A 26 0.88 -8.28 6.61
C GLY A 26 -0.03 -7.09 6.32
N PHE A 27 0.53 -5.91 6.01
CA PHE A 27 -0.25 -4.73 5.60
C PHE A 27 -0.89 -4.94 4.22
N ILE A 28 -0.22 -5.70 3.36
CA ILE A 28 -0.69 -6.08 2.02
C ILE A 28 -0.58 -7.60 1.90
N LYS A 29 -1.50 -8.22 1.16
CA LYS A 29 -1.53 -9.67 0.98
C LYS A 29 -1.68 -10.00 -0.51
N PRO A 30 -0.58 -10.17 -1.25
CA PRO A 30 -0.68 -10.60 -2.63
C PRO A 30 -1.33 -11.98 -2.70
N GLN A 31 -2.18 -12.16 -3.70
CA GLN A 31 -2.66 -13.46 -4.09
C GLN A 31 -1.58 -14.16 -4.92
N LYS A 32 -1.33 -15.42 -4.60
CA LYS A 32 -0.46 -16.28 -5.42
C LYS A 32 -1.32 -16.85 -6.53
N ILE A 33 -1.02 -16.47 -7.76
CA ILE A 33 -1.68 -17.01 -8.94
C ILE A 33 -0.70 -17.91 -9.68
N LEU A 34 -1.20 -19.05 -10.15
CA LEU A 34 -0.43 -20.02 -10.90
C LEU A 34 -0.83 -19.89 -12.37
N ILE A 35 0.12 -19.45 -13.21
CA ILE A 35 -0.10 -19.30 -14.65
C ILE A 35 0.83 -20.30 -15.34
N GLY A 36 0.23 -21.39 -15.84
CA GLY A 36 1.00 -22.54 -16.34
C GLY A 36 1.80 -23.20 -15.22
N ASP A 37 3.12 -23.22 -15.34
CA ASP A 37 4.07 -23.71 -14.33
C ASP A 37 4.71 -22.61 -13.47
N LYS A 38 4.31 -21.34 -13.66
CA LYS A 38 4.91 -20.20 -12.95
C LYS A 38 3.96 -19.63 -11.90
N GLU A 39 4.50 -19.48 -10.69
CA GLU A 39 3.83 -18.75 -9.60
C GLU A 39 4.12 -17.25 -9.71
N PHE A 40 3.05 -16.45 -9.79
CA PHE A 40 3.12 -15.00 -9.76
C PHE A 40 2.41 -14.46 -8.52
N ARG A 41 2.90 -13.30 -8.06
CA ARG A 41 2.22 -12.51 -7.04
C ARG A 41 1.38 -11.45 -7.73
N GLU A 42 0.09 -11.50 -7.45
CA GLU A 42 -0.89 -10.55 -7.95
C GLU A 42 -1.48 -9.78 -6.77
N TYR A 43 -1.44 -8.46 -6.86
CA TYR A 43 -1.98 -7.55 -5.86
C TYR A 43 -3.31 -7.02 -6.36
N SER A 44 -4.34 -7.07 -5.52
CA SER A 44 -5.65 -6.52 -5.85
C SER A 44 -5.61 -5.01 -5.92
N ASP A 45 -6.60 -4.40 -6.58
CA ASP A 45 -6.75 -2.94 -6.61
C ASP A 45 -6.76 -2.32 -5.19
N GLU A 46 -7.31 -3.03 -4.21
CA GLU A 46 -7.27 -2.64 -2.80
C GLU A 46 -5.86 -2.65 -2.20
N ASP A 47 -5.05 -3.70 -2.48
CA ASP A 47 -3.65 -3.75 -2.05
C ASP A 47 -2.85 -2.62 -2.68
N VAL A 48 -3.08 -2.35 -3.98
CA VAL A 48 -2.43 -1.26 -4.72
C VAL A 48 -2.75 0.07 -4.04
N LYS A 49 -4.03 0.35 -3.74
CA LYS A 49 -4.44 1.56 -3.01
C LYS A 49 -3.77 1.65 -1.65
N LYS A 50 -3.78 0.56 -0.86
CA LYS A 50 -3.10 0.52 0.45
C LYS A 50 -1.63 0.89 0.31
N VAL A 51 -0.89 0.27 -0.61
CA VAL A 51 0.53 0.59 -0.83
C VAL A 51 0.72 2.06 -1.21
N GLU A 52 -0.13 2.59 -2.08
CA GLU A 52 -0.06 3.98 -2.54
C GLU A 52 -0.23 4.98 -1.38
N PHE A 53 -1.28 4.82 -0.58
CA PHE A 53 -1.53 5.68 0.58
C PHE A 53 -0.46 5.49 1.67
N ILE A 54 -0.08 4.25 1.98
CA ILE A 54 0.99 3.97 2.94
C ILE A 54 2.28 4.66 2.48
N TRP A 55 2.64 4.55 1.19
CA TRP A 55 3.85 5.16 0.65
C TRP A 55 3.80 6.69 0.71
N LYS A 56 2.65 7.30 0.42
CA LYS A 56 2.41 8.74 0.59
C LYS A 56 2.70 9.19 2.02
N TYR A 57 2.24 8.45 3.04
CA TYR A 57 2.51 8.79 4.44
C TYR A 57 3.95 8.45 4.87
N LEU A 58 4.54 7.36 4.37
CA LEU A 58 5.95 7.05 4.61
C LEU A 58 6.88 8.14 4.06
N LYS A 59 6.58 8.67 2.86
CA LYS A 59 7.31 9.82 2.26
C LYS A 59 7.19 11.10 3.11
N LYS A 60 6.08 11.28 3.83
CA LYS A 60 5.89 12.38 4.80
C LYS A 60 6.65 12.16 6.13
N GLY A 61 7.36 11.05 6.30
CA GLY A 61 8.12 10.74 7.52
C GLY A 61 7.33 10.02 8.60
N PHE A 62 6.11 9.56 8.31
CA PHE A 62 5.35 8.76 9.28
C PHE A 62 5.94 7.35 9.41
N LYS A 63 5.78 6.75 10.59
CA LYS A 63 6.12 5.33 10.83
C LYS A 63 5.11 4.43 10.13
N TYR A 64 5.51 3.22 9.74
CA TYR A 64 4.67 2.25 9.03
C TYR A 64 3.29 2.02 9.65
N LYS A 65 3.22 1.90 10.98
CA LYS A 65 1.95 1.69 11.69
C LYS A 65 0.99 2.87 11.47
N ILE A 66 1.47 4.09 11.74
CA ILE A 66 0.68 5.32 11.55
C ILE A 66 0.34 5.54 10.08
N ALA A 67 1.29 5.26 9.18
CA ALA A 67 1.07 5.36 7.74
C ALA A 67 -0.03 4.39 7.25
N PHE A 68 -0.08 3.18 7.81
CA PHE A 68 -1.13 2.21 7.54
C PHE A 68 -2.48 2.63 8.12
N GLU A 69 -2.52 3.08 9.38
CA GLU A 69 -3.76 3.58 10.00
C GLU A 69 -4.35 4.73 9.18
N LYS A 70 -3.52 5.72 8.82
CA LYS A 70 -3.95 6.85 7.96
C LYS A 70 -4.36 6.43 6.56
N ALA A 71 -3.70 5.42 6.00
CA ALA A 71 -4.08 4.88 4.70
C ALA A 71 -5.44 4.17 4.74
N MET A 72 -5.72 3.41 5.79
CA MET A 72 -7.00 2.76 6.01
C MET A 72 -8.11 3.80 6.22
N GLU A 73 -7.87 4.82 7.05
CA GLU A 73 -8.82 5.93 7.24
C GLU A 73 -9.17 6.63 5.92
N GLU A 74 -8.19 6.89 5.05
CA GLU A 74 -8.42 7.47 3.72
C GLU A 74 -9.24 6.56 2.79
N ILE A 75 -8.99 5.25 2.86
CA ILE A 75 -9.68 4.26 2.02
C ILE A 75 -11.13 4.07 2.49
N GLU A 76 -11.37 4.03 3.81
CA GLU A 76 -12.70 3.87 4.40
C GLU A 76 -13.52 5.17 4.34
N HIS A 77 -12.86 6.33 4.41
CA HIS A 77 -13.49 7.65 4.40
C HIS A 77 -12.85 8.60 3.38
N PRO A 78 -13.05 8.40 2.06
CA PRO A 78 -12.52 9.28 1.02
C PRO A 78 -12.99 10.75 1.16
N GLN A 79 -14.04 10.98 1.94
CA GLN A 79 -14.69 12.27 2.14
C GLN A 79 -14.07 13.12 3.27
N LEU A 80 -13.20 12.56 4.13
CA LEU A 80 -12.77 13.22 5.37
C LEU A 80 -11.48 14.06 5.25
N ASN A 81 -10.73 13.94 4.15
CA ASN A 81 -9.39 14.54 4.07
C ASN A 81 -9.36 16.02 3.66
N LEU A 82 -10.52 16.68 3.58
CA LEU A 82 -10.60 18.14 3.43
C LEU A 82 -10.45 18.90 4.76
N THR A 83 -10.46 18.25 5.94
CA THR A 83 -10.55 19.00 7.21
C THR A 83 -9.63 18.58 8.38
N LYS A 84 -8.72 17.61 8.26
CA LYS A 84 -7.83 17.25 9.40
C LYS A 84 -6.34 17.49 9.13
N THR A 85 -6.00 18.75 8.92
CA THR A 85 -4.71 19.30 9.34
C THR A 85 -4.83 19.88 10.75
N GLU A 86 -4.94 19.04 11.77
CA GLU A 86 -4.75 19.51 13.14
C GLU A 86 -3.76 18.60 13.87
N LYS A 87 -2.59 19.20 14.15
CA LYS A 87 -1.60 18.72 15.11
C LYS A 87 -2.26 18.58 16.48
N PRO A 88 -1.89 17.59 17.30
CA PRO A 88 -1.84 17.79 18.74
C PRO A 88 -0.43 18.25 19.13
N ALA A 89 -0.43 19.20 20.06
CA ALA A 89 0.71 19.87 20.67
C ALA A 89 1.52 18.96 21.60
#